data_AF-A0A530Y936-F1
#
_entry.id   AF-A0A530Y936-F1
#
_cell.length_a   1.000
_cell.length_b   1.000
_cell.length_c   1.000
_cell.angle_alpha   90.00
_cell.angle_beta   90.00
_cell.angle_gamma   90.00
#
_symmetry.space_group_name_H-M   'P 1'
#
loop_
_entity.id
_entity.type
_entity.pdbx_description
1 polymer ?
#
loop_
_entity_poly.entity_id
_entity_poly.type
_entity_poly.pdbx_seq_one_letter_code
_entity_poly.pdbx_strand_id
1 'polypeptide(L)' 'QGLLSKEAIANLSDDAIHKALALGAKAAAVTVSRAGANPPWRHEIA' A
#
# COMPACT_ATOMS: atom_id res chain seq x y z
N GLN A 1 4.31 5.35 -10.51
CA GLN A 1 4.96 4.19 -11.16
C GLN A 1 3.97 3.60 -12.16
N GLY A 2 4.41 3.16 -13.34
CA GLY A 2 3.55 2.60 -14.39
C GLY A 2 3.34 1.09 -14.28
N LEU A 3 3.02 0.58 -13.09
CA LEU A 3 3.02 -0.87 -12.79
C LEU A 3 1.63 -1.52 -12.74
N LEU A 4 0.58 -0.81 -13.17
CA LEU A 4 -0.80 -1.26 -13.03
C LEU A 4 -1.38 -1.94 -14.29
N SER A 5 -0.56 -2.18 -15.33
CA SER A 5 -0.96 -3.05 -16.44
C SER A 5 -0.82 -4.52 -16.05
N LYS A 6 -1.55 -5.42 -16.72
CA LYS A 6 -1.47 -6.87 -16.45
C LYS A 6 -0.05 -7.39 -16.65
N GLU A 7 0.59 -6.93 -17.71
CA GLU A 7 1.97 -7.30 -18.08
C GLU A 7 2.96 -6.80 -17.03
N ALA A 8 2.78 -5.60 -16.50
CA ALA A 8 3.66 -5.05 -15.47
C ALA A 8 3.46 -5.75 -14.11
N ILE A 9 2.22 -6.09 -13.75
CA ILE A 9 1.92 -6.85 -12.52
C ILE A 9 2.54 -8.25 -12.58
N ALA A 10 2.50 -8.91 -13.74
CA ALA A 10 3.10 -10.23 -13.93
C ALA A 10 4.64 -10.23 -13.81
N ASN A 11 5.27 -9.06 -13.94
CA ASN A 11 6.73 -8.90 -13.94
C ASN A 11 7.22 -7.92 -12.87
N LEU A 12 6.52 -7.83 -11.73
CA LEU A 12 6.93 -6.97 -10.62
C LEU A 12 8.31 -7.37 -10.09
N SER A 13 9.15 -6.35 -9.82
CA SER A 13 10.39 -6.56 -9.07
C SER A 13 10.10 -6.75 -7.58
N ASP A 14 11.03 -7.39 -6.88
CA ASP A 14 10.98 -7.54 -5.42
C ASP A 14 10.82 -6.18 -4.70
N ASP A 15 11.58 -5.16 -5.13
CA ASP A 15 11.48 -3.80 -4.59
C ASP A 15 10.09 -3.18 -4.79
N ALA A 16 9.45 -3.41 -5.94
CA ALA A 16 8.09 -2.93 -6.19
C ALA A 16 7.07 -3.61 -5.28
N ILE A 17 7.22 -4.92 -5.06
CA ILE A 17 6.38 -5.70 -4.14
C ILE A 17 6.58 -5.21 -2.70
N HIS A 18 7.83 -5.06 -2.26
CA HIS A 18 8.16 -4.57 -0.92
C HIS A 18 7.56 -3.17 -0.67
N LYS A 19 7.68 -2.24 -1.62
CA LYS A 19 7.09 -0.90 -1.52
C LYS A 19 5.56 -0.94 -1.41
N ALA A 20 4.90 -1.78 -2.20
CA ALA A 20 3.45 -1.94 -2.15
C ALA A 20 2.99 -2.50 -0.80
N LEU A 21 3.66 -3.55 -0.30
CA LEU A 21 3.36 -4.15 1.00
C LEU A 21 3.65 -3.18 2.17
N ALA A 22 4.76 -2.44 2.12
CA ALA A 22 5.09 -1.45 3.15
C ALA A 22 4.03 -0.34 3.23
N LEU A 23 3.54 0.14 2.09
CA LEU A 23 2.44 1.11 2.07
C LEU A 23 1.15 0.52 2.67
N GLY A 24 0.82 -0.72 2.32
CA GLY A 24 -0.33 -1.44 2.88
C GLY A 24 -0.23 -1.60 4.40
N ALA A 25 0.94 -1.99 4.91
CA ALA A 25 1.21 -2.11 6.33
C ALA A 25 1.10 -0.77 7.06
N LYS A 26 1.64 0.32 6.49
CA LYS A 26 1.51 1.69 7.05
C LYS A 26 0.04 2.11 7.13
N ALA A 27 -0.75 1.84 6.09
CA ALA A 27 -2.18 2.14 6.10
C ALA A 27 -2.94 1.30 7.14
N ALA A 28 -2.68 0.00 7.19
CA ALA A 28 -3.30 -0.92 8.14
C ALA A 28 -2.99 -0.56 9.59
N ALA A 29 -1.75 -0.13 9.89
CA ALA A 29 -1.34 0.30 11.22
C ALA A 29 -2.21 1.45 11.76
N VAL A 30 -2.60 2.41 10.91
CA VAL A 30 -3.52 3.48 11.29
C VAL A 30 -4.94 2.94 11.46
N THR A 31 -5.41 2.10 10.53
CA THR A 31 -6.76 1.51 10.62
C THR A 31 -6.99 0.76 11.94
N VAL A 32 -6.04 -0.09 12.36
CA VAL A 32 -6.17 -0.88 13.61
C VAL A 32 -6.00 -0.04 14.89
N SER A 33 -5.55 1.21 14.77
CA SER A 33 -5.42 2.14 15.90
C SER A 33 -6.72 2.89 16.21
N ARG A 34 -7.74 2.78 15.37
CA ARG A 34 -9.01 3.52 15.45
C ARG A 34 -10.18 2.56 15.55
N ALA A 35 -11.32 3.05 16.01
CA ALA A 35 -12.55 2.26 16.05
C ALA A 35 -13.06 1.94 14.64
N GLY A 36 -13.23 0.66 14.34
CA GLY A 36 -13.82 0.17 13.09
C GLY A 36 -12.91 0.29 11.87
N ALA A 37 -13.46 0.03 10.69
CA ALA A 37 -12.76 0.14 9.41
C ALA A 37 -12.59 1.62 9.01
N ASN A 38 -11.68 2.32 9.69
CA ASN A 38 -11.38 3.74 9.48
C ASN A 38 -9.97 3.93 8.90
N PRO A 39 -9.79 3.75 7.59
CA PRO A 39 -8.48 3.84 6.95
C PRO A 39 -7.95 5.27 6.88
N PRO A 40 -6.61 5.46 6.80
CA PRO A 40 -6.02 6.78 6.67
C PRO A 40 -6.20 7.39 5.28
N TRP A 41 -6.27 8.71 5.24
CA TRP A 41 -6.05 9.53 4.07
C TRP A 41 -4.56 9.59 3.70
N ARG A 42 -4.28 9.91 2.43
CA ARG A 42 -2.90 10.03 1.94
C ARG A 42 -2.03 10.99 2.77
N HIS A 43 -2.57 12.12 3.23
CA HIS A 43 -1.80 13.10 4.01
C HIS A 43 -1.47 12.62 5.43
N GLU A 44 -2.14 11.57 5.92
CA GLU A 44 -1.85 10.98 7.24
C GLU A 44 -0.68 9.96 7.16
N ILE A 45 -0.38 9.46 5.97
CA ILE A 45 0.63 8.41 5.73
C ILE A 45 1.62 8.78 4.62
N ALA A 46 1.70 10.05 4.24
CA ALA A 46 2.76 10.56 3.38
C ALA A 46 4.14 10.40 4.02
#